data_AF-A0A527H169-F1
#
_entry.id   AF-A0A527H169-F1
#
_cell.length_a   1.000
_cell.length_b   1.000
_cell.length_c   1.000
_cell.angle_alpha   90.00
_cell.angle_beta   90.00
_cell.angle_gamma   90.00
#
_symmetry.space_group_name_H-M   'P 1'
#
loop_
_entity.id
_entity.type
_entity.pdbx_description
1 polymer ?
#
loop_
_entity_poly.entity_id
_entity_poly.type
_entity_poly.pdbx_seq_one_letter_code
_entity_poly.pdbx_strand_id
1 'polypeptide(L)'
;FKADFIAAGTTQFGSGWAWVSVKDGKLAISKTPNGENPLVHGASPILGVDVWEHSYYIDYRNARPKYLEAFVDSLINWDHVLELY
;
A
#
# COMPACT_ATOMS: atom_id res chain seq x y z
N PHE A 1 -4.12 7.76 -8.78
CA PHE A 1 -3.25 6.64 -8.34
C PHE A 1 -2.20 7.10 -7.34
N LYS A 2 -1.06 7.68 -7.74
CA LYS A 2 0.07 7.97 -6.82
C LYS A 2 -0.37 8.77 -5.58
N ALA A 3 -1.07 9.89 -5.80
CA ALA A 3 -1.57 10.74 -4.72
C ALA A 3 -2.51 9.98 -3.77
N ASP A 4 -3.48 9.23 -4.32
CA ASP A 4 -4.47 8.48 -3.54
C ASP A 4 -3.83 7.33 -2.73
N PHE A 5 -2.86 6.64 -3.32
CA PHE A 5 -2.14 5.53 -2.68
C PHE A 5 -1.23 6.04 -1.55
N ILE A 6 -0.48 7.12 -1.80
CA ILE A 6 0.33 7.79 -0.77
C ILE A 6 -0.58 8.33 0.35
N ALA A 7 -1.74 8.91 0.01
CA ALA A 7 -2.70 9.37 0.99
C ALA A 7 -3.25 8.20 1.84
N ALA A 8 -3.56 7.06 1.24
CA ALA A 8 -3.99 5.86 1.96
C ALA A 8 -2.94 5.39 2.97
N GLY A 9 -1.67 5.24 2.56
CA GLY A 9 -0.58 4.82 3.45
C GLY A 9 -0.25 5.85 4.54
N THR A 10 -0.27 7.14 4.19
CA THR A 10 0.01 8.22 5.15
C THR A 10 -1.08 8.31 6.21
N THR A 11 -2.34 8.15 5.82
CA THR A 11 -3.50 8.31 6.72
C THR A 11 -3.91 7.01 7.41
N GLN A 12 -3.21 5.89 7.19
CA GLN A 12 -3.39 4.69 8.01
C GLN A 12 -2.88 4.99 9.42
N PHE A 13 -3.78 5.12 10.39
CA PHE A 13 -3.38 5.38 11.77
C PHE A 13 -2.79 4.11 12.40
N GLY A 14 -1.66 4.26 13.10
CA GLY A 14 -0.91 3.13 13.66
C GLY A 14 -0.31 2.23 12.58
N SER A 15 -0.29 0.93 12.87
CA SER A 15 0.22 -0.13 12.02
C SER A 15 -0.79 -0.58 10.96
N GLY A 16 -0.31 -0.95 9.77
CA GLY A 16 -1.17 -1.45 8.72
C GLY A 16 -0.53 -1.40 7.33
N TRP A 17 -1.38 -1.38 6.32
CA TRP A 17 -0.99 -1.48 4.92
C TRP A 17 -1.81 -0.54 4.04
N ALA A 18 -1.25 -0.13 2.90
CA ALA A 18 -2.01 0.46 1.80
C ALA A 18 -1.97 -0.46 0.57
N TRP A 19 -3.09 -0.55 -0.12
CA TRP A 19 -3.33 -1.56 -1.15
C TRP A 19 -3.83 -0.96 -2.44
N VAL A 20 -3.49 -1.65 -3.52
CA VAL A 20 -4.23 -1.64 -4.79
C VAL A 20 -4.82 -3.01 -4.96
N SER A 21 -6.10 -3.08 -5.29
CA SER A 21 -6.81 -4.36 -5.44
C SER A 21 -7.78 -4.31 -6.59
N VAL A 22 -8.07 -5.46 -7.18
CA VAL A 22 -9.18 -5.65 -8.10
C VAL A 22 -10.41 -6.07 -7.31
N LYS A 23 -11.49 -5.32 -7.44
CA LYS A 23 -12.79 -5.66 -6.86
C LYS A 23 -13.86 -5.43 -7.92
N ASP A 24 -14.65 -6.48 -8.19
CA ASP A 24 -15.70 -6.44 -9.22
C ASP A 24 -15.18 -5.97 -10.60
N GLY A 25 -13.97 -6.41 -10.97
CA GLY A 25 -13.29 -6.04 -12.21
C GLY A 25 -12.78 -4.60 -12.27
N LYS A 26 -12.76 -3.87 -11.15
CA LYS A 26 -12.28 -2.48 -11.07
C LYS A 26 -11.12 -2.35 -10.09
N LEU A 27 -10.20 -1.43 -10.39
CA LEU A 27 -9.14 -1.05 -9.47
C LEU A 27 -9.71 -0.24 -8.30
N ALA A 28 -9.30 -0.60 -7.09
CA ALA A 28 -9.62 0.11 -5.86
C ALA A 28 -8.34 0.33 -5.04
N ILE A 29 -8.25 1.49 -4.39
CA ILE A 29 -7.23 1.79 -3.39
C ILE A 29 -7.88 1.70 -2.01
N SER A 30 -7.23 1.00 -1.09
CA SER A 30 -7.69 0.86 0.28
C SER A 30 -6.52 0.86 1.26
N LYS A 31 -6.83 0.91 2.55
CA LYS A 31 -5.87 0.73 3.64
C LYS A 31 -6.50 -0.18 4.70
N THR A 32 -5.68 -0.97 5.36
CA THR A 32 -6.14 -1.90 6.39
C THR A 32 -5.27 -1.79 7.65
N PRO A 33 -5.86 -1.93 8.84
CA PRO A 33 -5.10 -1.96 10.07
C PRO A 33 -4.39 -3.32 10.26
N ASN A 34 -3.23 -3.29 10.91
CA ASN A 34 -2.53 -4.46 11.40
C ASN A 34 -2.31 -5.56 10.32
N GLY A 35 -2.82 -6.77 10.56
CA GLY A 35 -2.71 -7.94 9.67
C GLY A 35 -3.92 -8.16 8.77
N GLU A 36 -4.85 -7.21 8.70
CA GLU A 36 -6.02 -7.31 7.84
C GLU A 36 -5.63 -7.13 6.36
N ASN A 37 -6.30 -7.86 5.47
CA ASN A 37 -5.94 -7.96 4.06
C ASN A 37 -7.18 -7.85 3.14
N PRO A 38 -7.10 -7.20 1.96
CA PRO A 38 -8.24 -7.07 1.03
C PRO A 38 -8.96 -8.38 0.67
N LEU A 39 -8.28 -9.53 0.77
CA LEU A 39 -8.87 -10.85 0.54
C LEU A 39 -10.12 -11.09 1.40
N VAL A 40 -10.15 -10.63 2.65
CA VAL A 40 -11.31 -10.83 3.54
C VAL A 40 -12.51 -9.94 3.17
N HIS A 41 -12.31 -9.00 2.25
CA HIS A 41 -13.32 -8.06 1.74
C HIS A 41 -13.77 -8.38 0.31
N GLY A 42 -13.42 -9.57 -0.19
CA GLY A 42 -13.74 -10.02 -1.55
C GLY A 42 -12.98 -9.25 -2.64
N ALA A 43 -11.81 -8.70 -2.32
CA ALA A 43 -10.94 -8.02 -3.28
C ALA A 43 -9.63 -8.79 -3.45
N SER A 44 -9.08 -8.79 -4.67
CA SER A 44 -7.80 -9.40 -4.99
C SER A 44 -6.68 -8.36 -4.90
N PRO A 45 -5.80 -8.39 -3.89
CA PRO A 45 -4.70 -7.45 -3.79
C PRO A 45 -3.65 -7.71 -4.89
N ILE A 46 -3.25 -6.66 -5.59
CA ILE A 46 -2.25 -6.71 -6.67
C ILE A 46 -1.00 -5.87 -6.37
N LEU A 47 -1.09 -4.95 -5.40
CA LEU A 47 0.02 -4.20 -4.84
C LEU A 47 -0.28 -3.90 -3.37
N GLY A 48 0.74 -4.04 -2.51
CA GLY A 48 0.67 -3.66 -1.10
C GLY A 48 1.95 -2.96 -0.65
N VAL A 49 1.83 -1.99 0.24
CA VAL A 49 2.97 -1.39 0.95
C VAL A 49 2.73 -1.46 2.46
N ASP A 50 3.75 -1.93 3.17
CA ASP A 50 3.76 -2.03 4.63
C ASP A 50 3.99 -0.64 5.24
N VAL A 51 3.07 -0.16 6.08
CA VAL A 51 3.22 1.10 6.82
C VAL A 51 3.30 0.89 8.33
N TRP A 52 3.61 -0.32 8.79
CA TRP A 52 4.15 -0.55 10.12
C TRP A 52 5.48 0.17 10.26
N GLU A 53 5.75 0.78 11.41
CA GLU A 53 6.98 1.59 11.57
C GLU A 53 8.25 0.78 11.29
N HIS A 54 8.29 -0.52 11.60
CA HIS A 54 9.45 -1.36 11.32
C HIS A 54 9.83 -1.41 9.83
N SER A 55 8.93 -1.11 8.90
CA SER A 55 9.20 -1.19 7.46
C SER A 55 10.01 0.01 6.94
N TYR A 56 10.03 1.12 7.69
CA TYR A 56 10.64 2.37 7.24
C TYR A 56 11.42 3.14 8.31
N TYR A 57 11.30 2.80 9.59
CA TYR A 57 11.78 3.69 10.67
C TYR A 57 13.29 3.90 10.64
N ILE A 58 14.08 2.90 10.27
CA ILE A 58 15.55 2.99 10.22
C ILE A 58 16.04 3.94 9.11
N ASP A 59 15.29 4.08 8.02
CA ASP A 59 15.68 4.94 6.90
C ASP A 59 14.98 6.30 6.93
N TYR A 60 13.72 6.34 7.40
CA TYR A 60 12.85 7.52 7.28
C TYR A 60 12.37 8.10 8.62
N ARG A 61 12.59 7.41 9.75
CA ARG A 61 12.06 7.80 11.08
C ARG A 61 10.57 8.11 11.00
N ASN A 62 10.14 9.33 11.36
CA ASN A 62 8.75 9.77 11.32
C ASN A 62 8.27 10.19 9.92
N ALA A 63 9.15 10.22 8.91
CA ALA A 63 8.82 10.70 7.57
C ALA A 63 8.18 9.60 6.70
N ARG A 64 7.10 8.98 7.17
CA ARG A 64 6.31 7.99 6.40
C ARG A 64 5.93 8.48 4.99
N PRO A 65 5.53 9.75 4.76
CA PRO A 65 5.26 10.24 3.40
C PRO A 65 6.46 10.10 2.45
N LYS A 66 7.69 10.33 2.95
CA LYS A 66 8.92 10.19 2.15
C LYS A 66 9.22 8.74 1.79
N TYR A 67 8.97 7.83 2.72
CA TYR A 67 9.03 6.39 2.45
C TYR A 67 8.05 5.98 1.34
N LEU A 68 6.80 6.45 1.40
CA LEU A 68 5.78 6.13 0.41
C LEU A 68 6.09 6.76 -0.96
N GLU A 69 6.58 8.00 -1.00
CA GLU A 69 7.08 8.65 -2.23
C GLU A 69 8.18 7.79 -2.88
N ALA A 70 9.21 7.40 -2.12
CA ALA A 70 10.31 6.56 -2.62
C ALA A 70 9.81 5.18 -3.11
N PHE A 71 8.90 4.55 -2.38
CA PHE A 71 8.28 3.30 -2.79
C PHE A 71 7.57 3.44 -4.14
N VAL A 72 6.70 4.44 -4.26
CA VAL A 72 5.89 4.69 -5.46
C VAL A 72 6.73 5.09 -6.67
N ASP A 73 7.82 5.82 -6.45
CA ASP A 73 8.66 6.33 -7.54
C ASP A 73 9.73 5.34 -7.99
N SER A 74 10.12 4.36 -7.18
CA SER A 74 11.31 3.56 -7.47
C SER A 74 11.27 2.07 -7.09
N LEU A 75 10.36 1.63 -6.23
CA LEU A 75 10.43 0.26 -5.66
C LEU A 75 9.32 -0.68 -6.13
N ILE A 76 8.26 -0.16 -6.77
CA ILE A 76 7.18 -1.01 -7.27
C ILE A 76 7.67 -1.87 -8.43
N ASN A 77 7.53 -3.19 -8.28
CA ASN A 77 7.65 -4.13 -9.38
C ASN A 77 6.33 -4.17 -10.18
N TRP A 78 6.24 -3.34 -11.22
CA TRP A 78 5.03 -3.24 -12.04
C TRP A 78 4.72 -4.49 -12.86
N ASP A 79 5.74 -5.27 -13.23
CA ASP A 79 5.53 -6.52 -13.98
C ASP A 79 4.75 -7.52 -13.14
N HIS A 80 5.07 -7.63 -11.84
CA HIS A 80 4.32 -8.50 -10.93
C HIS A 80 2.91 -7.98 -10.63
N VAL A 81 2.72 -6.65 -10.55
CA VAL A 81 1.38 -6.05 -10.44
C VAL A 81 0.51 -6.42 -11.65
N LEU A 82 1.10 -6.42 -12.85
CA LEU A 82 0.42 -6.79 -14.09
C LEU A 82 0.16 -8.30 -14.19
N GLU A 83 1.03 -9.15 -13.66
CA GLU A 83 0.81 -10.60 -13.58
C GLU A 83 -0.39 -10.96 -12.70
N LEU A 84 -0.63 -10.19 -11.63
CA LEU A 84 -1.72 -10.41 -10.68
C LEU A 84 -3.06 -9.77 -11.08
N TYR A 85 -3.06 -8.83 -12.04
CA TYR A 85 -4.25 -8.11 -12.50
C TYR A 85 -5.09 -8.93 -13.49
#